data_AF-A0A952ZB13-F1
#
_entry.id   AF-A0A952ZB13-F1
#
_cell.length_a   1.000
_cell.length_b   1.000
_cell.length_c   1.000
_cell.angle_alpha   90.00
_cell.angle_beta   90.00
_cell.angle_gamma   90.00
#
_symmetry.space_group_name_H-M   'P 1'
#
loop_
_entity.id
_entity.type
_entity.pdbx_description
1 polymer ?
#
loop_
_entity_poly.entity_id
_entity_poly.type
_entity_poly.pdbx_seq_one_letter_code
_entity_poly.pdbx_strand_id
1 'polypeptide(L)'
;MPGTAEIGVAILACGFVTWLWRGLGVLLSGRLDPKSAMFEWVSCVAYALVAGLIARIIVAPSGLLAQTALADRLLACLVALLAYHLARRNMFAGMVCGIAVFVGAGYVRGLIA
;
A
#
# COMPACT_ATOMS: atom_id res chain seq x y z
N MET A 1 -1.41 -34.67 -8.98
CA MET A 1 -2.10 -33.62 -9.76
C MET A 1 -3.38 -33.32 -9.01
N PRO A 2 -3.55 -32.15 -8.37
CA PRO A 2 -4.82 -31.82 -7.72
C PRO A 2 -5.94 -31.90 -8.76
N GLY A 3 -7.06 -32.53 -8.40
CA GLY A 3 -8.20 -32.67 -9.29
C GLY A 3 -8.79 -31.29 -9.61
N THR A 4 -9.31 -31.10 -10.82
CA THR A 4 -10.01 -29.86 -11.22
C THR A 4 -11.15 -29.50 -10.24
N ALA A 5 -11.77 -30.51 -9.62
CA ALA A 5 -12.77 -30.35 -8.57
C ALA A 5 -12.20 -29.70 -7.29
N GLU A 6 -11.00 -30.08 -6.85
CA GLU A 6 -10.35 -29.53 -5.65
C GLU A 6 -10.00 -28.05 -5.84
N ILE A 7 -9.51 -27.69 -7.04
CA ILE A 7 -9.20 -26.31 -7.41
C ILE A 7 -10.49 -25.47 -7.44
N GLY A 8 -11.58 -26.01 -7.98
CA GLY A 8 -12.89 -25.33 -8.00
C GLY A 8 -13.42 -25.04 -6.59
N VAL A 9 -13.34 -26.02 -5.69
CA VAL A 9 -13.74 -25.84 -4.29
C VAL A 9 -12.85 -24.81 -3.58
N ALA A 10 -11.54 -24.84 -3.82
CA ALA A 10 -10.61 -23.87 -3.23
C ALA A 10 -10.91 -22.43 -3.68
N ILE A 11 -11.20 -22.21 -4.96
CA ILE A 11 -11.55 -20.88 -5.49
C ILE A 11 -12.86 -20.38 -4.86
N LEU A 12 -13.89 -21.23 -4.78
CA LEU A 12 -15.16 -20.87 -4.16
C LEU A 12 -14.99 -20.56 -2.67
N ALA A 13 -14.21 -21.36 -1.95
CA ALA A 13 -13.92 -21.13 -0.54
C ALA A 13 -13.17 -19.81 -0.31
N CYS A 14 -12.12 -19.53 -1.08
CA CYS A 14 -11.37 -18.27 -1.00
C CYS A 14 -12.24 -17.05 -1.36
N GLY A 15 -13.08 -17.18 -2.39
CA GLY A 15 -14.04 -16.15 -2.77
C GLY A 15 -15.02 -15.87 -1.63
N PHE A 16 -15.63 -16.91 -1.08
CA PHE A 16 -16.60 -16.81 0.01
C PHE A 16 -16.01 -16.12 1.25
N VAL A 17 -14.82 -16.53 1.69
CA VAL A 17 -14.13 -15.91 2.84
C VAL A 17 -13.84 -14.42 2.60
N THR A 18 -13.42 -14.05 1.39
CA THR A 18 -13.14 -12.64 1.04
C THR A 18 -14.40 -11.78 1.08
N TRP A 19 -15.52 -12.29 0.57
CA TRP A 19 -16.81 -11.59 0.59
C TRP A 19 -17.42 -11.56 1.99
N LEU A 20 -17.24 -12.61 2.79
CA LEU A 20 -17.71 -12.67 4.17
C LEU A 20 -17.12 -11.54 5.02
N TRP A 21 -15.80 -11.34 4.96
CA TRP A 21 -15.15 -10.25 5.71
C TRP A 21 -15.63 -8.87 5.26
N ARG A 22 -15.80 -8.67 3.95
CA ARG A 22 -16.36 -7.42 3.40
C ARG A 22 -17.79 -7.17 3.88
N GLY A 23 -18.64 -8.20 3.88
CA GLY A 23 -20.03 -8.12 4.35
C GLY A 23 -20.13 -7.77 5.83
N LEU A 24 -19.30 -8.41 6.68
CA LEU A 24 -19.20 -8.09 8.10
C LEU A 24 -18.78 -6.63 8.32
N GLY A 25 -17.82 -6.13 7.53
CA GLY A 25 -17.40 -4.72 7.59
C GLY A 25 -18.51 -3.73 7.27
N VAL A 26 -19.33 -4.01 6.24
CA VAL A 26 -20.48 -3.15 5.88
C VAL A 26 -21.54 -3.16 6.98
N LEU A 27 -21.86 -4.34 7.52
CA LEU A 27 -22.85 -4.48 8.59
C LEU A 27 -22.42 -3.74 9.87
N LEU A 28 -21.13 -3.79 10.20
CA LEU A 28 -20.55 -3.10 11.34
C LEU A 28 -20.49 -1.58 11.11
N SER A 29 -20.24 -1.12 9.88
CA SER A 29 -20.15 0.31 9.54
C SER A 29 -21.45 1.08 9.80
N GLY A 30 -22.61 0.43 9.65
CA GLY A 30 -23.90 1.05 9.93
C GLY A 30 -24.23 1.18 11.43
N ARG A 31 -23.47 0.53 12.31
CA ARG A 31 -23.71 0.52 13.77
C ARG A 31 -22.60 1.19 14.59
N LEU A 32 -21.51 1.57 13.94
CA LEU A 32 -20.40 2.30 14.56
C LEU A 32 -20.66 3.80 14.46
N ASP A 33 -20.77 4.47 15.59
CA ASP A 33 -20.76 5.93 15.60
C ASP A 33 -19.31 6.40 15.34
N PRO A 34 -19.05 7.13 14.24
CA PRO A 34 -17.71 7.61 13.91
C PRO A 34 -17.17 8.64 14.92
N LYS A 35 -18.00 9.16 15.83
CA LYS A 35 -17.57 10.05 16.93
C LYS A 35 -17.24 9.30 18.22
N SER A 36 -17.32 7.97 18.24
CA SER A 36 -16.97 7.16 19.41
C SER A 36 -15.45 7.05 19.59
N ALA A 37 -14.98 7.17 20.83
CA ALA A 37 -13.55 7.09 21.16
C ALA A 37 -12.90 5.75 20.74
N MET A 38 -13.67 4.66 20.73
CA MET A 38 -13.19 3.35 20.27
C MET A 38 -12.90 3.33 18.76
N PHE A 39 -13.76 3.97 17.95
CA PHE A 39 -13.56 4.04 16.50
C PHE A 39 -12.36 4.93 16.14
N GLU A 40 -12.16 6.03 16.86
CA GLU A 40 -10.98 6.87 16.71
C GLU A 40 -9.69 6.11 17.07
N TRP A 41 -9.69 5.37 18.19
CA TRP A 41 -8.55 4.54 18.58
C TRP A 41 -8.19 3.48 17.53
N VAL A 42 -9.18 2.74 17.02
CA VAL A 42 -8.96 1.75 15.95
C VAL A 42 -8.44 2.41 14.68
N SER A 43 -8.96 3.59 14.32
CA SER A 43 -8.49 4.35 13.16
C SER A 43 -7.03 4.75 13.33
N CYS A 44 -6.64 5.27 14.50
CA CYS A 44 -5.25 5.59 14.81
C CYS A 44 -4.35 4.35 14.70
N VAL A 45 -4.77 3.20 15.23
CA VAL A 45 -4.03 1.94 15.10
C VAL A 45 -3.90 1.52 13.63
N ALA A 46 -4.97 1.61 12.85
CA ALA A 46 -4.94 1.28 11.42
C ALA A 46 -3.96 2.19 10.65
N TYR A 47 -3.98 3.50 10.89
CA TYR A 47 -3.01 4.42 10.29
C TYR A 47 -1.57 4.15 10.75
N ALA A 48 -1.36 3.82 12.02
CA ALA A 48 -0.04 3.46 12.54
C ALA A 48 0.51 2.18 11.88
N LEU A 49 -0.35 1.17 11.65
CA LEU A 49 0.04 -0.05 10.94
C LEU A 49 0.44 0.23 9.49
N VAL A 50 -0.35 1.04 8.77
CA VAL A 50 -0.03 1.44 7.39
C VAL A 50 1.28 2.23 7.35
N ALA A 51 1.48 3.19 8.26
CA ALA A 51 2.72 3.96 8.36
C ALA A 51 3.93 3.06 8.68
N GLY A 52 3.78 2.12 9.62
CA GLY A 52 4.81 1.14 9.96
C GLY A 52 5.16 0.20 8.81
N LEU A 53 4.15 -0.24 8.05
CA LEU A 53 4.36 -1.05 6.85
C LEU A 53 5.13 -0.27 5.77
N ILE A 54 4.74 0.97 5.50
CA ILE A 54 5.44 1.85 4.56
C ILE A 54 6.89 2.06 5.02
N ALA A 55 7.11 2.35 6.30
CA ALA A 55 8.45 2.51 6.86
C ALA A 55 9.29 1.24 6.69
N ARG A 56 8.72 0.05 6.93
CA ARG A 56 9.41 -1.24 6.71
C ARG A 56 9.84 -1.39 5.25
N ILE A 57 8.97 -1.07 4.30
CA ILE A 57 9.29 -1.18 2.86
C ILE A 57 10.43 -0.22 2.47
N ILE A 58 10.48 0.97 3.06
CA ILE A 58 11.53 1.97 2.80
C ILE A 58 12.88 1.55 3.41
N VAL A 59 12.88 1.13 4.69
CA VAL A 59 14.10 0.86 5.47
C VAL A 59 14.68 -0.52 5.15
N ALA A 60 13.85 -1.55 5.04
CA ALA A 60 14.27 -2.94 4.81
C ALA A 60 13.52 -3.50 3.59
N PRO A 61 13.91 -3.08 2.36
CA PRO A 61 13.32 -3.62 1.14
C PRO A 61 13.59 -5.13 1.04
N SER A 62 12.59 -5.90 0.62
CA SER A 62 12.77 -7.29 0.23
C SER A 62 12.54 -7.45 -1.27
N GLY A 63 13.40 -8.22 -1.96
CA GLY A 63 13.31 -8.48 -3.40
C GLY A 63 14.33 -7.71 -4.27
N LEU A 64 14.04 -7.56 -5.57
CA LEU A 64 14.92 -6.97 -6.61
C LEU A 64 15.40 -5.53 -6.31
N LEU A 65 14.78 -4.83 -5.36
CA LEU A 65 15.23 -3.50 -4.92
C LEU A 65 16.48 -3.56 -4.04
N ALA A 66 16.93 -4.71 -3.53
CA ALA A 66 18.12 -4.81 -2.66
C ALA A 66 19.42 -4.25 -3.29
N GLN A 67 19.46 -4.09 -4.62
CA GLN A 67 20.58 -3.53 -5.38
C GLN A 67 20.57 -1.99 -5.45
N THR A 68 19.55 -1.30 -4.92
CA THR A 68 19.41 0.16 -5.01
C THR A 68 19.74 0.88 -3.70
N ALA A 69 20.54 1.96 -3.81
CA ALA A 69 21.03 2.73 -2.68
C ALA A 69 19.90 3.40 -1.89
N LEU A 70 20.05 3.42 -0.56
CA LEU A 70 19.07 3.96 0.40
C LEU A 70 18.79 5.47 0.18
N ALA A 71 19.79 6.20 -0.32
CA ALA A 71 19.69 7.63 -0.63
C ALA A 71 18.68 7.97 -1.74
N ASP A 72 18.61 7.16 -2.80
CA ASP A 72 17.65 7.39 -3.89
C ASP A 72 16.20 7.15 -3.45
N ARG A 73 15.98 6.25 -2.49
CA ARG A 73 14.63 6.01 -1.95
C ARG A 73 14.15 7.17 -1.10
N LEU A 74 15.02 7.70 -0.24
CA LEU A 74 14.69 8.89 0.55
C LEU A 74 14.43 10.11 -0.35
N LEU A 75 15.24 10.30 -1.39
CA LEU A 75 15.02 11.36 -2.37
C LEU A 75 13.70 11.17 -3.14
N ALA A 76 13.41 9.95 -3.62
CA ALA A 76 12.15 9.67 -4.31
C ALA A 76 10.93 9.87 -3.40
N CYS A 77 10.99 9.43 -2.14
CA CYS A 77 9.94 9.69 -1.15
C CYS A 77 9.75 11.18 -0.87
N LEU A 78 10.84 11.95 -0.71
CA LEU A 78 10.77 13.41 -0.51
C LEU A 78 10.15 14.11 -1.71
N VAL A 79 10.58 13.77 -2.93
CA VAL A 79 10.05 14.37 -4.16
C VAL A 79 8.57 14.00 -4.35
N ALA A 80 8.18 12.75 -4.08
CA ALA A 80 6.78 12.33 -4.13
C ALA A 80 5.90 13.08 -3.13
N LEU A 81 6.39 13.31 -1.89
CA LEU A 81 5.68 14.09 -0.87
C LEU A 81 5.55 15.56 -1.27
N LEU A 82 6.60 16.17 -1.82
CA LEU A 82 6.57 17.55 -2.31
C LEU A 82 5.62 17.70 -3.50
N ALA A 83 5.65 16.76 -4.45
CA ALA A 83 4.73 16.75 -5.59
C ALA A 83 3.28 16.59 -5.15
N TYR A 84 3.00 15.72 -4.17
CA TYR A 84 1.67 15.57 -3.58
C TYR A 84 1.17 16.88 -2.93
N HIS A 85 2.04 17.57 -2.21
CA HIS A 85 1.69 18.83 -1.56
C HIS A 85 1.41 19.95 -2.59
N LEU A 86 2.21 20.00 -3.67
CA LEU A 86 2.05 21.00 -4.73
C LEU A 86 0.82 20.73 -5.61
N ALA A 87 0.42 19.46 -5.79
CA ALA A 87 -0.72 19.04 -6.58
C ALA A 87 -2.09 19.20 -5.88
N ARG A 88 -2.22 20.09 -4.89
CA ARG A 88 -3.47 20.40 -4.16
C ARG A 88 -4.17 19.15 -3.58
N ARG A 89 -3.42 18.23 -2.95
CA ARG A 89 -3.94 16.99 -2.32
C ARG A 89 -4.55 15.96 -3.28
N ASN A 90 -4.28 16.04 -4.60
CA ASN A 90 -4.76 15.00 -5.51
C ASN A 90 -3.89 13.74 -5.39
N MET A 91 -4.43 12.70 -4.74
CA MET A 91 -3.71 11.44 -4.45
C MET A 91 -3.21 10.74 -5.72
N PHE A 92 -3.96 10.84 -6.81
CA PHE A 92 -3.56 10.28 -8.11
C PHE A 92 -2.35 11.00 -8.72
N ALA A 93 -2.31 12.33 -8.65
CA ALA A 93 -1.18 13.09 -9.20
C ALA A 93 0.12 12.81 -8.43
N GLY A 94 0.04 12.72 -7.09
CA GLY A 94 1.17 12.34 -6.25
C GLY A 94 1.70 10.92 -6.55
N MET A 95 0.80 9.96 -6.76
CA MET A 95 1.18 8.58 -7.11
C MET A 95 1.88 8.51 -8.47
N VAL A 96 1.32 9.15 -9.50
CA VAL A 96 1.89 9.14 -10.86
C VAL A 96 3.25 9.83 -10.89
N CYS A 97 3.40 10.99 -10.24
CA CYS A 97 4.69 11.66 -10.13
C CYS A 97 5.73 10.81 -9.38
N GLY A 98 5.35 10.18 -8.26
CA GLY A 98 6.26 9.33 -7.50
C GLY A 98 6.77 8.14 -8.31
N ILE A 99 5.88 7.48 -9.06
CA ILE A 99 6.25 6.39 -9.97
C ILE A 99 7.18 6.89 -11.08
N ALA A 100 6.85 8.01 -11.72
CA ALA A 100 7.65 8.57 -12.80
C ALA A 100 9.07 8.93 -12.34
N VAL A 101 9.21 9.51 -11.14
CA VAL A 101 10.53 9.86 -10.56
C VAL A 101 11.31 8.60 -10.19
N PHE A 102 10.66 7.60 -9.61
CA PHE A 102 11.33 6.34 -9.24
C PHE A 102 11.83 5.58 -10.47
N VAL A 103 11.01 5.52 -11.54
CA VAL A 103 11.38 4.91 -12.82
C VAL A 103 12.50 5.71 -13.50
N GLY A 104 12.40 7.05 -13.50
CA GLY A 104 13.44 7.92 -14.08
C GLY A 104 14.78 7.78 -13.38
N ALA A 105 14.79 7.77 -12.04
CA ALA A 105 16.01 7.57 -11.24
C ALA A 105 16.64 6.18 -11.48
N GLY A 106 15.82 5.14 -11.63
CA GLY A 106 16.28 3.81 -12.01
C GLY A 106 16.92 3.76 -13.40
N TYR A 107 16.33 4.47 -14.37
CA TYR A 107 16.85 4.52 -15.76
C TYR A 107 18.18 5.26 -15.85
N VAL A 108 18.34 6.37 -15.13
CA VAL A 108 19.60 7.15 -15.10
C VAL A 108 20.75 6.36 -14.47
N ARG A 109 20.49 5.61 -13.39
CA ARG A 109 21.52 4.74 -12.77
C ARG A 109 21.88 3.53 -13.64
N GLY A 110 20.91 2.94 -14.35
CA GLY A 110 21.17 1.85 -15.30
C GLY A 110 21.92 2.28 -16.56
N LEU A 111 21.97 3.59 -16.86
CA LEU A 111 22.76 4.16 -17.96
C LEU A 111 24.20 4.50 -17.52
N ILE A 112 24.46 4.59 -16.22
CA ILE A 112 25.75 4.99 -15.62
C ILE A 112 26.58 3.77 -15.17
N ALA A 113 25.97 2.58 -15.07
CA ALA A 113 26.63 1.30 -14.75
C ALA A 113 26.89 0.47 -16.02
#